data_AF-A0A6B3HLD8-F1
#
_entry.id   AF-A0A6B3HLD8-F1
#
_cell.length_a   1.000
_cell.length_b   1.000
_cell.length_c   1.000
_cell.angle_alpha   90.00
_cell.angle_beta   90.00
_cell.angle_gamma   90.00
#
_symmetry.space_group_name_H-M   'P 1'
#
loop_
_entity.id
_entity.type
_entity.pdbx_description
1 polymer ?
#
loop_
_entity_poly.entity_id
_entity_poly.type
_entity_poly.pdbx_seq_one_letter_code
_entity_poly.pdbx_strand_id
1 'polypeptide(L)'
;MIASNRTRRATLRTIAATHRAARHTVKALRYRCLSGLIAIAVDAGALIRTGDMLDRLGADDLKDGYKSWYGRHVKKAYIAANGQPPVMVWAQHRTTGRWIHVAAYQPLDRALFVGLTTYKQTRHLVAADFARCA
;
A
#
# COMPACT_ATOMS: atom_id res chain seq x y z
N MET A 1 -38.90 -23.65 -16.46
CA MET A 1 -38.06 -22.48 -16.09
C MET A 1 -36.69 -22.88 -15.50
N ILE A 2 -35.99 -23.89 -16.07
CA ILE A 2 -34.74 -24.47 -15.50
C ILE A 2 -33.48 -24.10 -16.34
N ALA A 3 -33.67 -23.77 -17.62
CA ALA A 3 -32.58 -23.40 -18.54
C ALA A 3 -31.80 -22.15 -18.08
N SER A 4 -32.49 -21.15 -17.52
CA SER A 4 -31.89 -19.88 -17.12
C SER A 4 -30.80 -20.02 -16.05
N ASN A 5 -30.93 -20.97 -15.12
CA ASN A 5 -29.93 -21.19 -14.06
C ASN A 5 -28.70 -21.94 -14.57
N ARG A 6 -28.87 -22.86 -15.54
CA ARG A 6 -27.74 -23.56 -16.17
C ARG A 6 -26.93 -22.61 -17.05
N THR A 7 -27.60 -21.78 -17.85
CA THR A 7 -26.93 -20.75 -18.68
C THR A 7 -26.21 -19.75 -17.80
N ARG A 8 -26.84 -19.25 -16.73
CA ARG A 8 -26.19 -18.34 -15.76
C ARG A 8 -24.96 -18.97 -15.09
N ARG A 9 -25.05 -20.23 -14.66
CA ARG A 9 -23.90 -20.96 -14.09
C ARG A 9 -22.78 -21.17 -15.11
N ALA A 10 -23.10 -21.47 -16.37
CA ALA A 10 -22.12 -21.59 -17.44
C ALA A 10 -21.41 -20.25 -17.71
N THR A 11 -22.17 -19.16 -17.83
CA THR A 11 -21.62 -17.80 -17.99
C THR A 11 -20.70 -17.42 -16.83
N LEU A 12 -21.12 -17.66 -15.57
CA LEU A 12 -20.29 -17.40 -14.39
C LEU A 12 -19.00 -18.23 -14.38
N ARG A 13 -19.06 -19.50 -14.81
CA ARG A 13 -17.86 -20.35 -14.95
C ARG A 13 -16.91 -19.83 -16.02
N THR A 14 -17.42 -19.42 -17.17
CA THR A 14 -16.62 -18.82 -18.24
C THR A 14 -15.94 -17.54 -17.76
N ILE A 15 -16.69 -16.63 -17.11
CA ILE A 15 -16.13 -15.41 -16.50
C ILE A 15 -15.03 -15.77 -15.50
N ALA A 16 -15.29 -16.71 -14.57
CA ALA A 16 -14.29 -17.13 -13.59
C ALA A 16 -13.02 -17.71 -14.23
N ALA A 17 -13.16 -18.48 -15.32
CA ALA A 17 -12.05 -19.05 -16.08
C ALA A 17 -11.23 -17.95 -16.78
N THR A 18 -11.88 -16.98 -17.44
CA THR A 18 -11.21 -15.83 -18.06
C THR A 18 -10.45 -14.99 -17.04
N HIS A 19 -11.08 -14.68 -15.90
CA HIS A 19 -10.42 -13.95 -14.81
C HIS A 19 -9.25 -14.75 -14.20
N ARG A 20 -9.34 -16.09 -14.15
CA ARG A 20 -8.22 -16.94 -13.73
C ARG A 20 -7.08 -16.85 -14.75
N ALA A 21 -7.35 -17.04 -16.04
CA ALA A 21 -6.34 -16.95 -17.10
C ALA A 21 -5.65 -15.58 -17.11
N ALA A 22 -6.41 -14.48 -17.05
CA ALA A 22 -5.87 -13.12 -17.04
C ALA A 22 -4.93 -12.85 -15.85
N ARG A 23 -5.23 -13.41 -14.66
CA ARG A 23 -4.35 -13.33 -13.49
C ARG A 23 -3.04 -14.08 -13.65
N HIS A 24 -2.99 -15.09 -14.53
CA HIS A 24 -1.76 -15.84 -14.80
C HIS A 24 -0.95 -15.24 -15.95
N THR A 25 -1.59 -14.52 -16.88
CA THR A 25 -0.90 -13.87 -18.01
C THR A 25 -0.38 -12.47 -17.68
N VAL A 26 -1.09 -11.71 -16.84
CA VAL A 26 -0.69 -10.35 -16.47
C VAL A 26 -0.25 -10.29 -15.01
N LYS A 27 1.07 -10.23 -14.78
CA LYS A 27 1.68 -10.19 -13.44
C LYS A 27 1.10 -9.08 -12.56
N ALA A 28 0.85 -7.90 -13.13
CA ALA A 28 0.24 -6.79 -12.40
C ALA A 28 -1.19 -7.09 -11.92
N LEU A 29 -2.01 -7.70 -12.77
CA LEU A 29 -3.36 -8.11 -12.42
C LEU A 29 -3.35 -9.16 -11.30
N ARG A 30 -2.39 -10.09 -11.33
CA ARG A 30 -2.19 -11.09 -10.26
C ARG A 30 -2.04 -10.43 -8.89
N TYR A 31 -1.08 -9.52 -8.75
CA TYR A 31 -0.74 -8.90 -7.46
C TYR A 31 -1.82 -7.93 -6.98
N ARG A 32 -2.51 -7.26 -7.91
CA ARG A 32 -3.69 -6.45 -7.61
C ARG A 32 -4.81 -7.32 -7.04
N CYS A 33 -5.08 -8.49 -7.65
CA CYS A 33 -6.06 -9.44 -7.12
C CYS A 33 -5.66 -10.04 -5.76
N LEU A 34 -4.36 -10.30 -5.53
CA LEU A 34 -3.88 -10.75 -4.21
C LEU A 34 -4.11 -9.71 -3.11
N SER A 35 -4.08 -8.43 -3.46
CA SER A 35 -4.32 -7.33 -2.52
C SER A 35 -5.81 -7.02 -2.31
N GLY A 36 -6.67 -7.44 -3.24
CA GLY A 36 -8.13 -7.31 -3.12
C GLY A 36 -8.61 -5.89 -2.83
N LEU A 37 -9.48 -5.75 -1.83
CA LEU A 37 -10.06 -4.46 -1.43
C LEU A 37 -9.00 -3.46 -0.94
N ILE A 38 -7.86 -3.91 -0.42
CA ILE A 38 -6.79 -3.01 0.04
C ILE A 38 -6.19 -2.24 -1.14
N ALA A 39 -6.01 -2.88 -2.31
CA ALA A 39 -5.55 -2.15 -3.50
C ALA A 39 -6.56 -1.08 -3.93
N ILE A 40 -7.86 -1.35 -3.82
CA ILE A 40 -8.91 -0.37 -4.13
C ILE A 40 -8.86 0.80 -3.15
N ALA A 41 -8.70 0.53 -1.85
CA ALA A 41 -8.60 1.56 -0.83
C ALA A 41 -7.33 2.41 -0.98
N VAL A 42 -6.22 1.82 -1.42
CA VAL A 42 -4.98 2.54 -1.73
C VAL A 42 -5.14 3.44 -2.95
N ASP A 43 -5.75 2.93 -4.02
CA ASP A 43 -5.99 3.73 -5.23
C ASP A 43 -6.97 4.88 -4.98
N ALA A 44 -7.95 4.69 -4.09
CA ALA A 44 -8.88 5.72 -3.67
C ALA A 44 -8.25 6.74 -2.68
N GLY A 45 -7.02 6.52 -2.21
CA GLY A 45 -6.35 7.35 -1.22
C GLY A 45 -6.88 7.21 0.21
N ALA A 46 -7.82 6.30 0.45
CA ALA A 46 -8.33 5.97 1.80
C ALA A 46 -7.26 5.27 2.65
N LEU A 47 -6.36 4.54 1.99
CA LEU A 47 -5.11 4.04 2.57
C LEU A 47 -3.93 4.58 1.77
N ILE A 48 -2.78 4.73 2.43
CA ILE A 48 -1.53 5.14 1.79
C ILE A 48 -0.39 4.23 2.21
N ARG A 49 0.61 4.09 1.34
CA ARG A 49 1.88 3.43 1.67
C ARG A 49 2.83 4.46 2.28
N THR A 50 3.85 3.99 2.99
CA THR A 50 4.87 4.88 3.55
C THR A 50 5.61 5.70 2.49
N GLY A 51 5.79 5.15 1.28
CA GLY A 51 6.34 5.88 0.15
C GLY A 51 5.47 7.07 -0.27
N ASP A 52 4.14 6.89 -0.32
CA ASP A 52 3.21 7.96 -0.71
C ASP A 52 3.25 9.13 0.28
N MET A 53 3.43 8.85 1.58
CA MET A 53 3.65 9.90 2.60
C MET A 53 4.96 10.67 2.36
N LEU A 54 6.05 9.96 2.08
CA LEU A 54 7.35 10.59 1.82
C LEU A 54 7.33 11.44 0.55
N ASP A 55 6.64 10.99 -0.49
CA ASP A 55 6.49 11.77 -1.73
C ASP A 55 5.71 13.07 -1.47
N ARG A 56 4.64 13.02 -0.66
CA ARG A 56 3.86 14.21 -0.27
C ARG A 56 4.69 15.23 0.52
N LEU A 57 5.67 14.76 1.28
CA LEU A 57 6.60 15.59 2.03
C LEU A 57 7.82 16.05 1.21
N GLY A 58 7.90 15.70 -0.08
CA GLY A 58 9.00 16.09 -0.95
C GLY A 58 10.33 15.41 -0.63
N ALA A 59 10.31 14.20 -0.04
CA ALA A 59 11.52 13.48 0.38
C ALA A 59 12.19 12.73 -0.78
N ASP A 60 12.34 13.40 -1.93
CA ASP A 60 12.95 12.85 -3.15
C ASP A 60 14.48 12.69 -3.02
N ASP A 61 15.09 13.44 -2.11
CA ASP A 61 16.50 13.37 -1.73
C ASP A 61 16.86 12.08 -0.99
N LEU A 62 15.89 11.43 -0.34
CA LEU A 62 16.11 10.20 0.39
C LEU A 62 16.36 9.01 -0.55
N LYS A 63 17.48 8.33 -0.32
CA LYS A 63 17.80 7.04 -0.97
C LYS A 63 16.74 5.97 -0.64
N ASP A 64 16.46 5.07 -1.58
CA ASP A 64 15.49 3.97 -1.44
C ASP A 64 15.68 3.14 -0.16
N GLY A 65 16.92 2.91 0.25
CA GLY A 65 17.25 2.25 1.51
C GLY A 65 16.69 2.99 2.71
N TYR A 66 16.85 4.32 2.77
CA TYR A 66 16.33 5.15 3.86
C TYR A 66 14.80 5.21 3.86
N LYS A 67 14.17 5.28 2.68
CA LYS A 67 12.71 5.18 2.53
C LYS A 67 12.18 3.84 3.09
N SER A 68 12.92 2.75 2.88
CA SER A 68 12.60 1.43 3.43
C SER A 68 12.76 1.36 4.96
N TRP A 69 13.80 1.99 5.52
CA TRP A 69 14.00 2.08 6.96
C TRP A 69 12.90 2.89 7.64
N TYR A 70 12.48 4.01 7.06
CA TYR A 70 11.31 4.75 7.54
C TYR A 70 10.07 3.84 7.67
N GLY A 71 9.77 3.02 6.66
CA GLY A 71 8.67 2.06 6.72
C GLY A 71 8.76 1.07 7.89
N ARG A 72 9.97 0.66 8.30
CA ARG A 72 10.19 -0.19 9.47
C ARG A 72 9.87 0.54 10.78
N HIS A 73 10.24 1.81 10.89
CA HIS A 73 9.92 2.64 12.06
C HIS A 73 8.41 2.82 12.20
N VAL A 74 7.71 3.13 11.10
CA VAL A 74 6.25 3.25 11.09
C VAL A 74 5.59 1.93 11.50
N LYS A 75 6.00 0.80 10.91
CA LYS A 75 5.44 -0.51 11.25
C LYS A 75 5.62 -0.84 12.73
N LYS A 76 6.80 -0.55 13.30
CA LYS A 76 7.08 -0.74 14.72
C LYS A 76 6.15 0.12 15.59
N ALA A 77 5.98 1.40 15.23
CA ALA A 77 5.08 2.31 15.95
C ALA A 77 3.62 1.86 15.88
N TYR A 78 3.15 1.40 14.71
CA TYR A 78 1.79 0.90 14.53
C TYR A 78 1.53 -0.34 15.40
N ILE A 79 2.44 -1.31 15.39
CA ILE A 79 2.30 -2.52 16.22
C ILE A 79 2.27 -2.16 17.70
N ALA A 80 3.12 -1.23 18.14
CA ALA A 80 3.14 -0.77 19.52
C ALA A 80 1.81 -0.09 19.94
N ALA A 81 1.14 0.61 19.03
CA ALA A 81 -0.13 1.28 19.30
C ALA A 81 -1.34 0.34 19.24
N ASN A 82 -1.36 -0.59 18.28
CA ASN A 82 -2.57 -1.35 17.93
C ASN A 82 -2.49 -2.83 18.32
N GLY A 83 -1.34 -3.32 18.79
CA GLY A 83 -1.13 -4.72 19.18
C GLY A 83 -1.07 -5.71 18.01
N GLN A 84 -1.23 -5.24 16.76
CA GLN A 84 -1.27 -6.08 15.56
C GLN A 84 -0.53 -5.42 14.39
N PRO A 85 -0.04 -6.20 13.41
CA PRO A 85 0.59 -5.64 12.22
C PRO A 85 -0.41 -4.85 11.36
N PRO A 86 0.05 -3.83 10.62
CA PRO A 86 -0.78 -3.11 9.66
C PRO A 86 -1.21 -4.02 8.50
N VAL A 87 -2.25 -3.60 7.79
CA VAL A 87 -2.67 -4.25 6.56
C VAL A 87 -1.58 -4.11 5.49
N MET A 88 -1.48 -5.11 4.63
CA MET A 88 -0.42 -5.20 3.63
C MET A 88 -1.02 -5.16 2.21
N VAL A 89 -0.27 -4.57 1.28
CA VAL A 89 -0.64 -4.42 -0.12
C VAL A 89 0.56 -4.75 -1.01
N TRP A 90 0.32 -5.42 -2.13
CA TRP A 90 1.35 -5.60 -3.14
C TRP A 90 1.47 -4.34 -3.99
N ALA A 91 2.67 -3.80 -4.05
CA ALA A 91 3.00 -2.64 -4.87
C ALA A 91 4.20 -2.95 -5.76
N GLN A 92 4.25 -2.32 -6.92
CA GLN A 92 5.43 -2.35 -7.76
C GLN A 92 6.43 -1.29 -7.25
N HIS A 93 7.65 -1.73 -6.95
CA HIS A 93 8.75 -0.84 -6.60
C HIS A 93 9.10 0.04 -7.80
N ARG A 94 9.12 1.36 -7.62
CA ARG A 94 9.28 2.33 -8.72
C ARG A 94 10.59 2.16 -9.48
N THR A 95 11.71 1.99 -8.75
CA THR A 95 13.05 1.91 -9.36
C THR A 95 13.42 0.52 -9.87
N THR A 96 13.03 -0.55 -9.17
CA THR A 96 13.44 -1.92 -9.50
C THR A 96 12.39 -2.69 -10.32
N GLY A 97 11.17 -2.16 -10.45
CA GLY A 97 10.04 -2.84 -11.10
C GLY A 97 9.56 -4.11 -10.38
N ARG A 98 10.16 -4.47 -9.25
CA ARG A 98 9.85 -5.68 -8.48
C ARG A 98 8.55 -5.48 -7.70
N TRP A 99 7.77 -6.55 -7.59
CA TRP A 99 6.58 -6.56 -6.74
C TRP A 99 7.00 -6.83 -5.30
N ILE A 100 6.61 -5.94 -4.41
CA ILE A 100 6.96 -5.97 -2.99
C ILE A 100 5.68 -5.86 -2.15
N HIS A 101 5.71 -6.49 -0.99
CA HIS A 101 4.59 -6.45 -0.04
C HIS A 101 4.86 -5.35 0.99
N VAL A 102 4.08 -4.28 0.94
CA VAL A 102 4.27 -3.09 1.78
C VAL A 102 3.08 -2.88 2.69
N ALA A 103 3.33 -2.26 3.84
CA ALA A 103 2.26 -1.89 4.75
C ALA A 103 1.51 -0.65 4.23
N ALA A 104 0.19 -0.65 4.45
CA ALA A 104 -0.69 0.47 4.16
C ALA A 104 -1.37 0.96 5.44
N TYR A 105 -1.59 2.27 5.52
CA TYR A 105 -2.06 2.97 6.71
C TYR A 105 -3.13 3.98 6.34
N GLN A 106 -3.94 4.40 7.29
CA GLN A 106 -4.75 5.60 7.09
C GLN A 106 -3.83 6.82 6.92
N PRO A 107 -4.17 7.81 6.07
CA PRO A 107 -3.31 8.97 5.83
C PRO A 107 -2.92 9.75 7.10
N LEU A 108 -3.79 9.75 8.11
CA LEU A 108 -3.58 10.47 9.37
C LEU A 108 -3.19 9.54 10.53
N ASP A 109 -2.75 8.31 10.23
CA ASP A 109 -2.32 7.36 11.25
C ASP A 109 -1.12 7.90 12.03
N ARG A 110 -1.23 7.94 13.37
CA ARG A 110 -0.19 8.45 14.26
C ARG A 110 1.16 7.74 14.05
N ALA A 111 1.16 6.47 13.65
CA ALA A 111 2.38 5.71 13.40
C ALA A 111 3.26 6.33 12.30
N LEU A 112 2.65 6.98 11.30
CA LEU A 112 3.39 7.70 10.24
C LEU A 112 4.22 8.84 10.83
N PHE A 113 3.59 9.68 11.65
CA PHE A 113 4.24 10.82 12.32
C PHE A 113 5.30 10.38 13.33
N VAL A 114 5.04 9.31 14.09
CA VAL A 114 6.04 8.72 14.99
C VAL A 114 7.23 8.19 14.20
N GLY A 115 7.00 7.55 13.06
CA GLY A 115 8.07 7.11 12.16
C GLY A 115 8.94 8.28 11.70
N LEU A 116 8.32 9.40 11.29
CA LEU A 116 9.04 10.57 10.79
C LEU A 116 9.94 11.20 11.86
N THR A 117 9.41 11.37 13.07
CA THR A 117 10.11 12.03 14.19
C THR A 117 11.20 11.16 14.81
N THR A 118 10.99 9.84 14.89
CA THR A 118 11.95 8.91 15.51
C THR A 118 13.09 8.54 14.58
N TYR A 119 12.88 8.51 13.26
CA TYR A 119 13.92 8.15 12.30
C TYR A 119 14.74 9.37 11.87
N LYS A 120 16.05 9.32 12.14
CA LYS A 120 16.96 10.46 11.94
C LYS A 120 16.93 11.03 10.51
N GLN A 121 16.77 10.19 9.49
CA GLN A 121 16.79 10.65 8.10
C GLN A 121 15.48 11.33 7.68
N THR A 122 14.39 11.18 8.43
CA THR A 122 13.09 11.81 8.09
C THR A 122 12.69 12.91 9.06
N ARG A 123 13.45 13.10 10.16
CA ARG A 123 13.11 14.08 11.20
C ARG A 123 13.03 15.51 10.67
N HIS A 124 13.90 15.86 9.72
CA HIS A 124 13.93 17.19 9.11
C HIS A 124 12.65 17.50 8.31
N LEU A 125 11.96 16.48 7.79
CA LEU A 125 10.71 16.64 7.04
C LEU A 125 9.57 17.16 7.94
N VAL A 126 9.63 16.87 9.24
CA VAL A 126 8.62 17.33 10.21
C VAL A 126 8.88 18.78 10.65
N ALA A 127 10.15 19.19 10.70
CA ALA A 127 10.53 20.55 11.10
C ALA A 127 10.03 21.61 10.10
N ALA A 128 9.97 21.27 8.81
CA ALA A 128 9.50 22.16 7.75
C ALA A 128 8.00 22.50 7.84
N ASP A 129 7.19 21.66 8.46
CA ASP A 129 5.75 21.90 8.65
C ASP A 129 5.47 22.72 9.92
N PHE A 130 6.20 22.47 11.01
CA PHE A 130 6.09 23.28 12.23
C PHE A 130 6.52 24.74 12.00
N ALA A 131 7.53 24.98 11.15
CA ALA A 131 7.97 26.33 10.80
C ALA A 131 6.93 27.12 9.97
N ARG A 132 5.96 26.45 9.34
CA ARG A 132 4.89 27.11 8.55
C ARG A 132 3.63 27.42 9.34
N CYS A 133 3.48 26.84 10.52
CA CYS A 133 2.31 26.99 11.39
C CYS A 133 2.59 27.79 12.68
N ALA A 134 3.83 28.27 12.86
CA ALA A 134 4.27 29.15 13.94
C ALA A 134 4.36 30.59 13.43
#